data_AF-A0A840HL31-F1
#
_entry.id   AF-A0A840HL31-F1
#
_cell.length_a   1.000
_cell.length_b   1.000
_cell.length_c   1.000
_cell.angle_alpha   90.00
_cell.angle_beta   90.00
_cell.angle_gamma   90.00
#
_symmetry.space_group_name_H-M   'P 1'
#
loop_
_entity.id
_entity.type
_entity.pdbx_description
1 polymer ?
#
loop_
_entity_poly.entity_id
_entity_poly.type
_entity_poly.pdbx_seq_one_letter_code
_entity_poly.pdbx_strand_id
1 'polypeptide(L)'
;MTPKEQNENNLPFSPDAEWPMSRSPTPIPQGDEDPLEASVDQALAACGGDVRATIKALIVANQYLETEVAELMKSVSHAYARGRFHPYNG
;
A
#
# COMPACT_ATOMS: atom_id res chain seq x y z
N MET A 1 -32.15 29.79 14.02
CA MET A 1 -30.69 29.54 14.04
C MET A 1 -30.31 29.19 15.48
N THR A 2 -30.47 27.93 15.88
CA THR A 2 -30.18 27.47 17.24
C THR A 2 -28.89 26.64 17.21
N PRO A 3 -27.86 27.02 17.96
CA PRO A 3 -26.56 26.35 17.95
C PRO A 3 -26.54 25.23 19.00
N LYS A 4 -26.78 23.96 18.63
CA LYS A 4 -26.66 22.83 19.57
C LYS A 4 -26.19 21.48 19.00
N GLU A 5 -25.46 21.45 17.90
CA GLU A 5 -24.98 20.16 17.33
C GLU A 5 -23.47 20.11 17.10
N GLN A 6 -22.69 20.51 18.10
CA GLN A 6 -21.23 20.35 18.13
C GLN A 6 -20.75 19.82 19.49
N ASN A 7 -21.24 18.66 19.92
CA ASN A 7 -20.78 18.04 21.18
C ASN A 7 -20.74 16.50 21.17
N GLU A 8 -20.50 15.85 20.02
CA GLU A 8 -20.41 14.38 19.97
C GLU A 8 -18.99 13.81 19.83
N ASN A 9 -17.95 14.66 19.85
CA ASN A 9 -16.56 14.22 19.67
C ASN A 9 -15.71 14.20 20.95
N ASN A 10 -16.31 14.15 22.14
CA ASN A 10 -15.54 14.02 23.38
C ASN A 10 -16.03 12.85 24.23
N LEU A 11 -15.75 11.63 23.75
CA LEU A 11 -15.73 10.46 24.64
C LEU A 11 -14.42 10.53 25.46
N PRO A 12 -14.47 10.43 26.79
CA PRO A 12 -13.26 10.42 27.60
C PRO A 12 -12.45 9.17 27.23
N PHE A 13 -11.17 9.35 26.88
CA PHE A 13 -10.22 8.26 26.72
C PHE A 13 -10.14 7.50 28.05
N SER A 14 -10.81 6.34 28.10
CA SER A 14 -10.77 5.44 29.24
C SER A 14 -9.56 4.50 29.08
N PRO A 15 -8.58 4.52 29.98
CA PRO A 15 -7.38 3.68 29.86
C PRO A 15 -7.64 2.19 30.11
N ASP A 16 -8.85 1.83 30.56
CA ASP A 16 -9.21 0.46 30.96
C ASP A 16 -10.16 -0.25 29.96
N ALA A 17 -10.30 0.27 28.73
CA ALA A 17 -11.05 -0.41 27.67
C ALA A 17 -10.22 -1.59 27.12
N GLU A 18 -10.38 -2.75 27.75
CA GLU A 18 -9.89 -4.04 27.28
C GLU A 18 -10.40 -4.31 25.86
N TRP A 19 -9.52 -4.14 24.86
CA TRP A 19 -9.76 -4.65 23.52
C TRP A 19 -9.72 -6.19 23.59
N PRO A 20 -10.72 -6.92 23.08
CA PRO A 20 -10.69 -8.38 23.08
C PRO A 20 -9.66 -8.89 22.06
N MET A 21 -8.38 -8.80 22.38
CA MET A 21 -7.35 -9.63 21.76
C MET A 21 -7.30 -10.96 22.49
N SER A 22 -8.14 -11.89 22.07
CA SER A 22 -7.88 -13.31 22.26
C SER A 22 -7.90 -13.98 20.89
N ARG A 23 -6.77 -13.88 20.20
CA ARG A 23 -6.35 -14.87 19.22
C ARG A 23 -5.07 -15.49 19.75
N SER A 24 -5.15 -16.73 20.23
CA SER A 24 -3.99 -17.61 20.16
C SER A 24 -3.46 -17.60 18.73
N PRO A 25 -2.14 -17.60 18.50
CA PRO A 25 -1.62 -17.74 17.14
C PRO A 25 -2.13 -19.05 16.55
N THR A 26 -3.06 -18.98 15.60
CA THR A 26 -3.37 -20.11 14.72
C THR A 26 -2.10 -20.43 13.95
N PRO A 27 -1.59 -21.68 13.95
CA PRO A 27 -0.44 -22.04 13.16
C PRO A 27 -0.74 -21.73 11.70
N ILE A 28 0.03 -20.81 11.11
CA ILE A 28 -0.02 -20.52 9.68
C ILE A 28 0.50 -21.79 8.99
N PRO A 29 -0.23 -22.38 8.04
CA PRO A 29 0.26 -23.56 7.31
C PRO A 29 1.63 -23.24 6.71
N GLN A 30 2.68 -23.89 7.23
CA GLN A 30 4.03 -23.80 6.69
C GLN A 30 4.11 -24.73 5.47
N GLY A 31 3.68 -24.22 4.33
CA GLY A 31 3.67 -24.96 3.07
C GLY A 31 3.35 -23.97 1.98
N ASP A 32 4.27 -23.87 1.02
CA ASP A 32 4.41 -22.84 -0.02
C ASP A 32 5.32 -21.70 0.45
N GLU A 33 6.56 -21.70 -0.07
CA GLU A 33 7.48 -20.56 0.00
C GLU A 33 6.68 -19.30 -0.35
N ASP A 34 6.67 -18.31 0.55
CA ASP A 34 5.96 -17.07 0.28
C ASP A 34 6.52 -16.49 -1.03
N PRO A 35 5.69 -16.27 -2.07
CA PRO A 35 6.18 -15.72 -3.33
C PRO A 35 6.92 -14.39 -3.16
N LEU A 36 6.65 -13.68 -2.06
CA LEU A 36 7.41 -12.51 -1.65
C LEU A 36 8.86 -12.89 -1.28
N GLU A 37 9.07 -13.90 -0.46
CA GLU A 37 10.41 -14.34 -0.02
C GLU A 37 11.24 -14.83 -1.21
N ALA A 38 10.65 -15.57 -2.15
CA ALA A 38 11.33 -15.95 -3.40
C ALA A 38 11.75 -14.72 -4.24
N SER A 39 10.93 -13.68 -4.27
CA SER A 39 11.25 -12.42 -4.96
C SER A 39 12.36 -11.64 -4.24
N VAL A 40 12.38 -11.68 -2.91
CA VAL A 40 13.44 -11.08 -2.08
C VAL A 40 14.77 -11.77 -2.36
N ASP A 41 14.79 -13.11 -2.39
CA ASP A 41 15.99 -13.88 -2.71
C ASP A 41 16.51 -13.57 -4.12
N GLN A 42 15.61 -13.44 -5.09
CA GLN A 42 15.98 -13.03 -6.45
C GLN A 42 16.60 -11.62 -6.47
N ALA A 43 16.03 -10.67 -5.73
CA ALA A 43 16.55 -9.31 -5.65
C ALA A 43 17.93 -9.25 -4.95
N LEU A 44 18.11 -10.02 -3.87
CA LEU A 44 19.39 -10.18 -3.19
C LEU A 44 20.43 -10.80 -4.12
N ALA A 45 20.09 -11.88 -4.82
CA ALA A 45 20.99 -12.53 -5.78
C ALA A 45 21.42 -11.58 -6.90
N ALA A 46 20.50 -10.76 -7.43
CA ALA A 46 20.81 -9.74 -8.43
C ALA A 46 21.78 -8.66 -7.91
N CYS A 47 21.80 -8.41 -6.61
CA CYS A 47 22.70 -7.46 -5.94
C CYS A 47 23.94 -8.14 -5.32
N GLY A 48 24.21 -9.41 -5.65
CA GLY A 48 25.35 -10.15 -5.10
C GLY A 48 25.27 -10.42 -3.59
N GLY A 49 24.07 -10.44 -3.03
CA GLY A 49 23.81 -10.64 -1.60
C GLY A 49 23.99 -9.39 -0.74
N ASP A 50 24.30 -8.22 -1.33
CA ASP A 50 24.37 -6.97 -0.57
C ASP A 50 22.95 -6.43 -0.30
N VAL A 51 22.50 -6.63 0.94
CA VAL A 51 21.20 -6.15 1.44
C VAL A 51 21.07 -4.64 1.30
N ARG A 52 22.13 -3.87 1.55
CA ARG A 52 22.09 -2.40 1.48
C ARG A 52 22.00 -1.93 0.03
N ALA A 53 22.69 -2.59 -0.89
CA ALA A 53 22.55 -2.33 -2.33
C ALA A 53 21.14 -2.69 -2.81
N THR A 54 20.60 -3.83 -2.36
CA THR A 54 19.24 -4.31 -2.69
C THR A 54 18.17 -3.31 -2.26
N ILE A 55 18.22 -2.83 -1.01
CA ILE A 55 17.26 -1.83 -0.50
C ILE A 55 17.33 -0.54 -1.31
N LYS A 56 18.55 -0.06 -1.64
CA LYS A 56 18.70 1.14 -2.48
C LYS A 56 18.12 0.94 -3.88
N ALA A 57 18.38 -0.21 -4.49
CA ALA A 57 17.83 -0.54 -5.80
C ALA A 57 16.30 -0.56 -5.78
N LEU A 58 15.71 -1.15 -4.74
CA LEU A 58 14.26 -1.22 -4.57
C LEU A 58 13.62 0.17 -4.35
N ILE A 59 14.26 1.04 -3.56
CA ILE A 59 13.82 2.42 -3.34
C ILE A 59 13.85 3.23 -4.66
N VAL A 60 14.88 3.05 -5.48
CA VAL A 60 14.98 3.71 -6.79
C VAL A 60 13.94 3.17 -7.76
N ALA A 61 13.74 1.85 -7.80
CA ALA A 61 12.73 1.21 -8.63
C ALA A 61 11.31 1.68 -8.27
N ASN A 62 11.00 1.80 -6.97
CA ASN A 62 9.70 2.31 -6.53
C ASN A 62 9.46 3.76 -6.96
N GLN A 63 10.45 4.65 -6.77
CA GLN A 63 10.35 6.04 -7.25
C GLN A 63 10.14 6.13 -8.77
N TYR A 64 10.81 5.27 -9.54
CA TYR A 64 10.61 5.18 -10.98
C TYR A 64 9.16 4.78 -11.31
N LEU A 65 8.63 3.72 -10.69
CA LEU A 65 7.26 3.27 -10.92
C LEU A 65 6.22 4.32 -10.53
N GLU A 66 6.42 5.01 -9.41
CA GLU A 66 5.55 6.12 -8.98
C GLU A 66 5.54 7.26 -10.00
N THR A 67 6.70 7.55 -10.60
CA THR A 67 6.84 8.57 -11.66
C THR A 67 6.09 8.14 -12.92
N GLU A 68 6.30 6.91 -13.40
CA GLU A 68 5.61 6.37 -14.58
C GLU A 68 4.08 6.38 -14.40
N VAL A 69 3.60 6.00 -13.21
CA VAL A 69 2.17 6.04 -12.89
C VAL A 69 1.64 7.47 -12.95
N ALA A 70 2.36 8.45 -12.40
CA ALA A 70 1.95 9.86 -12.45
C ALA A 70 1.88 10.39 -13.90
N GLU A 71 2.84 10.01 -14.75
CA GLU A 71 2.86 10.39 -16.17
C GLU A 71 1.72 9.75 -16.97
N LEU A 72 1.45 8.47 -16.72
CA LEU A 72 0.32 7.75 -17.30
C LEU A 72 -1.01 8.40 -16.88
N MET A 73 -1.19 8.70 -15.59
CA MET A 73 -2.40 9.37 -15.08
C MET A 73 -2.61 10.74 -15.72
N LYS A 74 -1.54 11.52 -15.92
CA LYS A 74 -1.60 12.81 -16.63
C LYS A 74 -2.07 12.62 -18.07
N SER A 75 -1.55 11.61 -18.77
CA SER A 75 -1.90 11.32 -20.16
C SER A 75 -3.35 10.85 -20.29
N VAL A 76 -3.81 10.01 -19.38
CA VAL A 76 -5.21 9.56 -19.29
C VAL A 76 -6.13 10.75 -19.00
N SER A 77 -5.82 11.56 -17.98
CA SER A 77 -6.57 12.78 -17.66
C SER A 77 -6.68 13.74 -18.85
N HIS A 78 -5.58 13.93 -19.59
CA HIS A 78 -5.57 14.76 -20.79
C HIS A 78 -6.41 14.16 -21.94
N ALA A 79 -6.51 12.83 -22.05
CA ALA A 79 -7.40 12.17 -23.00
C ALA A 79 -8.89 12.33 -22.62
N TYR A 80 -9.21 12.21 -21.32
CA TYR A 80 -10.55 12.49 -20.79
C TYR A 80 -10.96 13.95 -21.00
N ALA A 81 -10.10 14.92 -20.64
CA ALA A 81 -10.36 16.35 -20.80
C ALA A 81 -10.60 16.75 -22.26
N ARG A 82 -9.98 16.04 -23.22
CA ARG A 82 -10.19 16.23 -24.66
C ARG A 82 -11.35 15.41 -25.24
N GLY A 83 -12.14 14.74 -24.40
CA GLY A 83 -13.30 13.95 -24.82
C GLY A 83 -12.96 12.75 -25.72
N ARG A 84 -11.70 12.27 -25.68
CA ARG A 84 -11.23 11.17 -26.53
C ARG A 84 -11.26 9.80 -25.86
N PHE A 85 -11.61 9.74 -24.59
CA PHE A 85 -11.74 8.49 -23.87
C PHE A 85 -13.07 7.80 -24.23
N HIS A 86 -12.99 6.69 -24.96
CA HIS A 86 -14.12 5.78 -25.12
C HIS A 86 -14.02 4.74 -24.01
N PRO A 87 -14.97 4.69 -23.07
CA PRO A 87 -14.98 3.63 -22.07
C PRO A 87 -15.11 2.29 -22.79
N TYR A 88 -14.34 1.31 -22.33
CA TYR A 88 -14.44 -0.06 -22.82
C TYR A 88 -15.79 -0.62 -22.35
N ASN A 89 -16.77 -0.65 -23.25
CA ASN A 89 -18.03 -1.34 -23.03
C ASN A 89 -17.77 -2.80 -23.39
N GLY A 90 -17.63 -3.65 -22.36
CA GLY A 90 -17.49 -5.09 -22.50
C GLY A 90 -18.65 -5.74 -23.22
#